data_AF-A0A662H3B1-F1
#
_entry.id   AF-A0A662H3B1-F1
#
_cell.length_a   1.000
_cell.length_b   1.000
_cell.length_c   1.000
_cell.angle_alpha   90.00
_cell.angle_beta   90.00
_cell.angle_gamma   90.00
#
_symmetry.space_group_name_H-M   'P 1'
#
loop_
_entity.id
_entity.type
_entity.pdbx_description
1 polymer ?
#
loop_
_entity_poly.entity_id
_entity_poly.type
_entity_poly.pdbx_seq_one_letter_code
_entity_poly.pdbx_strand_id
1 'polypeptide(L)'
;MKHINHPLVPKVHSPMYLMHSYDTRKPENVIRQYIECYCPPEGIVLDPFTGSGPMVIEAIALGRKAIGLDINPLAVHIVTTTLTPVEPKRLEESVEAFKNTIVHKKYKIPTRQGGEIIITLPDLYTTICPECSKKLQYYGQLTHFSSNALTATRKL
;
A
#
# COMPACT_ATOMS: atom_id res chain seq x y z
N MET A 1 15.16 32.69 7.38
CA MET A 1 14.35 31.62 6.73
C MET A 1 13.82 32.18 5.42
N LYS A 2 13.92 31.45 4.30
CA LYS A 2 13.38 31.92 3.01
C LYS A 2 11.93 31.48 2.88
N HIS A 3 10.99 32.42 2.82
CA HIS A 3 9.56 32.09 2.72
C HIS A 3 9.20 31.44 1.39
N ILE A 4 8.25 30.51 1.43
CA ILE A 4 7.64 29.94 0.22
C ILE A 4 6.69 30.98 -0.35
N ASN A 5 7.10 31.60 -1.45
CA ASN A 5 6.38 32.67 -2.14
C ASN A 5 6.06 32.31 -3.61
N HIS A 6 6.07 31.03 -3.92
CA HIS A 6 5.79 30.47 -5.23
C HIS A 6 5.01 29.15 -5.05
N PRO A 7 4.23 28.73 -6.06
CA PRO A 7 3.53 27.46 -6.00
C PRO A 7 4.52 26.29 -6.02
N LEU A 8 4.33 25.35 -5.10
CA LEU A 8 5.07 24.09 -5.10
C LEU A 8 4.42 23.11 -6.09
N VAL A 9 5.23 22.45 -6.92
CA VAL A 9 4.72 21.51 -7.92
C VAL A 9 4.37 20.18 -7.23
N PRO A 10 3.11 19.72 -7.31
CA PRO A 10 2.70 18.46 -6.70
C PRO A 10 3.26 17.28 -7.49
N LYS A 11 3.76 16.27 -6.76
CA LYS A 11 4.14 14.98 -7.34
C LYS A 11 3.01 13.97 -7.18
N VAL A 12 3.07 12.89 -7.96
CA VAL A 12 2.20 11.73 -7.77
C VAL A 12 2.46 11.09 -6.41
N HIS A 13 1.40 10.61 -5.77
CA HIS A 13 1.48 9.95 -4.47
C HIS A 13 2.34 8.68 -4.54
N SER A 14 3.16 8.51 -3.51
CA SER A 14 3.93 7.28 -3.29
C SER A 14 3.02 6.09 -2.96
N PRO A 15 3.47 4.85 -3.19
CA PRO A 15 2.67 3.64 -2.96
C PRO A 15 2.09 3.53 -1.54
N MET A 16 2.81 4.04 -0.53
CA MET A 16 2.35 4.07 0.86
C MET A 16 1.02 4.83 1.00
N TYR A 17 0.89 5.99 0.36
CA TYR A 17 -0.34 6.77 0.40
C TYR A 17 -1.44 6.21 -0.52
N LEU A 18 -1.13 5.29 -1.43
CA LEU A 18 -2.10 4.66 -2.34
C LEU A 18 -2.74 3.38 -1.76
N MET A 19 -2.34 2.95 -0.55
CA MET A 19 -2.89 1.74 0.09
C MET A 19 -4.37 1.82 0.44
N HIS A 20 -4.94 3.02 0.50
CA HIS A 20 -6.34 3.27 0.85
C HIS A 20 -6.99 4.25 -0.12
N SER A 21 -8.32 4.27 -0.19
CA SER A 21 -9.09 5.12 -1.12
C SER A 21 -9.64 6.38 -0.45
N TYR A 22 -8.92 6.96 0.51
CA TYR A 22 -9.40 8.17 1.19
C TYR A 22 -9.16 9.38 0.29
N ASP A 23 -10.20 10.13 -0.02
CA ASP A 23 -10.17 11.18 -1.03
C ASP A 23 -9.47 12.46 -0.57
N THR A 24 -9.21 13.36 -1.52
CA THR A 24 -8.77 14.76 -1.27
C THR A 24 -7.45 14.91 -0.50
N ARG A 25 -6.59 13.89 -0.57
CA ARG A 25 -5.24 13.92 0.00
C ARG A 25 -4.40 15.03 -0.61
N LYS A 26 -3.67 15.74 0.24
CA LYS A 26 -2.66 16.70 -0.17
C LYS A 26 -1.37 15.96 -0.57
N PRO A 27 -0.69 16.36 -1.67
CA PRO A 27 0.57 15.76 -2.08
C PRO A 27 1.64 15.86 -0.98
N GLU A 28 2.21 14.73 -0.59
CA GLU A 28 3.13 14.62 0.53
C GLU A 28 4.38 15.50 0.35
N ASN A 29 4.88 15.62 -0.89
CA ASN A 29 6.06 16.41 -1.19
C ASN A 29 5.86 17.90 -0.91
N VAL A 30 4.65 18.40 -1.14
CA VAL A 30 4.28 19.79 -0.87
C VAL A 30 4.24 19.99 0.63
N ILE A 31 3.56 19.09 1.35
CA ILE A 31 3.44 19.16 2.81
C ILE A 31 4.82 19.11 3.48
N ARG A 32 5.69 18.19 3.05
CA ARG A 32 7.05 18.05 3.58
C ARG A 32 7.82 19.37 3.52
N GLN A 33 7.77 20.05 2.38
CA GLN A 33 8.44 21.35 2.19
C GLN A 33 7.86 22.44 3.11
N TYR A 34 6.54 22.47 3.32
CA TYR A 34 5.94 23.39 4.29
C TYR A 34 6.40 23.10 5.72
N ILE A 35 6.46 21.83 6.13
CA ILE A 35 6.91 21.46 7.48
C ILE A 35 8.38 21.84 7.67
N GLU A 36 9.26 21.53 6.71
CA GLU A 36 10.68 21.92 6.78
C GLU A 36 10.86 23.44 6.83
N CYS A 37 10.03 24.20 6.11
CA CYS A 37 10.11 25.65 6.02
C CYS A 37 9.46 26.40 7.19
N TYR A 38 8.51 25.81 7.92
CA TYR A 38 7.74 26.54 8.93
C TYR A 38 7.70 25.87 10.30
N CYS A 39 8.14 24.62 10.42
CA CYS A 39 8.26 23.92 11.69
C CYS A 39 9.75 23.65 12.02
N PRO A 40 10.27 24.20 13.13
CA PRO A 40 11.65 23.93 13.53
C PRO A 40 11.85 22.43 13.84
N PRO A 41 13.09 21.93 13.80
CA PRO A 41 13.42 20.60 14.31
C PRO A 41 12.88 20.40 15.73
N GLU A 42 12.40 19.19 16.06
CA GLU A 42 11.73 18.87 17.34
C GLU A 42 10.45 19.68 17.64
N GLY A 43 10.00 20.52 16.69
CA GLY A 43 8.76 21.28 16.78
C GLY A 43 7.52 20.39 16.73
N ILE A 44 6.35 21.02 16.94
CA ILE A 44 5.05 20.35 16.91
C ILE A 44 4.23 20.86 15.73
N VAL A 45 3.69 19.93 14.93
CA VAL A 45 2.74 20.21 13.85
C VAL A 45 1.33 19.85 14.31
N LEU A 46 0.37 20.75 14.11
CA LEU A 46 -1.05 20.52 14.41
C LEU A 46 -1.87 20.49 13.13
N ASP A 47 -2.61 19.41 12.91
CA ASP A 47 -3.61 19.29 11.85
C ASP A 47 -5.00 19.03 12.45
N PRO A 48 -5.90 20.03 12.52
CA PRO A 48 -7.24 19.82 13.04
C PRO A 48 -8.19 19.10 12.07
N PHE A 49 -7.77 18.86 10.82
CA PHE A 49 -8.55 18.18 9.78
C PHE A 49 -7.66 17.19 9.03
N THR A 50 -7.14 16.21 9.77
CA THR A 50 -5.99 15.41 9.30
C THR A 50 -6.32 14.48 8.15
N GLY A 51 -7.58 14.08 7.97
CA GLY A 51 -7.99 13.12 6.95
C GLY A 51 -7.13 11.86 7.05
N SER A 52 -6.61 11.37 5.91
CA SER A 52 -5.71 10.22 5.93
C SER A 52 -4.29 10.51 6.44
N GLY A 53 -4.04 11.70 6.98
CA GLY A 53 -2.85 12.09 7.72
C GLY A 53 -1.54 12.36 6.99
N PRO A 54 -1.46 12.73 5.69
CA PRO A 54 -0.18 13.11 5.10
C PRO A 54 0.60 14.16 5.91
N MET A 55 -0.08 15.13 6.56
CA MET A 55 0.60 16.12 7.41
C MET A 55 1.26 15.52 8.65
N VAL A 56 0.53 14.69 9.39
CA VAL A 56 1.02 14.05 10.62
C VAL A 56 2.12 13.05 10.28
N ILE A 57 1.93 12.26 9.20
CA ILE A 57 2.89 11.27 8.74
C ILE A 57 4.20 11.94 8.32
N GLU A 58 4.15 12.98 7.50
CA GLU A 58 5.37 13.66 7.04
C GLU A 58 6.07 14.42 8.18
N ALA A 59 5.32 14.98 9.13
CA ALA A 59 5.90 15.61 10.31
C ALA A 59 6.73 14.61 11.12
N ILE A 60 6.16 13.44 11.42
CA ILE A 60 6.86 12.37 12.15
C ILE A 60 8.05 11.84 11.34
N ALA A 61 7.89 11.65 10.03
CA ALA A 61 8.98 11.21 9.14
C ALA A 61 10.14 12.22 9.07
N LEU A 62 9.89 13.49 9.38
CA LEU A 62 10.90 14.54 9.51
C LEU A 62 11.47 14.65 10.93
N GLY A 63 11.04 13.82 11.89
CA GLY A 63 11.48 13.94 13.29
C GLY A 63 10.83 15.10 14.05
N ARG A 64 9.60 15.50 13.67
CA ARG A 64 8.78 16.45 14.43
C ARG A 64 7.73 15.69 15.24
N LYS A 65 7.20 16.35 16.27
CA LYS A 65 5.99 15.89 16.95
C LYS A 65 4.77 16.31 16.12
N ALA A 66 3.69 15.54 16.20
CA ALA A 66 2.48 15.85 15.46
C ALA A 66 1.23 15.55 16.28
N ILE A 67 0.21 16.38 16.10
CA ILE A 67 -1.13 16.21 16.65
C ILE A 67 -2.10 16.29 15.49
N GLY A 68 -2.84 15.20 15.23
CA GLY A 68 -3.86 15.13 14.19
C GLY A 68 -5.22 14.87 14.80
N LEU A 69 -6.24 15.61 14.35
CA LEU A 69 -7.63 15.38 14.70
C LEU A 69 -8.45 15.19 13.44
N ASP A 70 -9.40 14.27 13.48
CA ASP A 70 -10.43 14.11 12.45
C ASP A 70 -11.70 13.56 13.10
N ILE A 71 -12.87 14.01 12.62
CA ILE A 71 -14.15 13.50 13.10
C ILE A 71 -14.46 12.11 12.54
N ASN A 72 -13.89 11.77 11.38
CA ASN A 72 -14.12 10.49 10.75
C ASN A 72 -13.24 9.41 11.41
N PRO A 73 -13.82 8.40 12.07
CA PRO A 73 -13.03 7.35 12.72
C PRO A 73 -12.19 6.55 11.73
N LEU A 74 -12.59 6.45 10.46
CA LEU A 74 -11.78 5.78 9.42
C LEU A 74 -10.48 6.55 9.12
N ALA A 75 -10.55 7.89 9.10
CA ALA A 75 -9.36 8.73 8.95
C ALA A 75 -8.37 8.47 10.09
N VAL A 76 -8.86 8.54 11.32
CA VAL A 76 -8.07 8.24 12.53
C VAL A 76 -7.48 6.84 12.48
N HIS A 77 -8.25 5.85 12.04
CA HIS A 77 -7.77 4.47 11.90
C HIS A 77 -6.64 4.35 10.88
N ILE A 78 -6.78 4.96 9.69
CA ILE A 78 -5.73 4.96 8.67
C ILE A 78 -4.43 5.57 9.21
N VAL A 79 -4.52 6.73 9.87
CA VAL A 79 -3.36 7.44 10.42
C VAL A 79 -2.68 6.64 11.52
N THR A 80 -3.46 6.13 12.48
CA THR A 80 -2.92 5.37 13.61
C THR A 80 -2.28 4.05 13.16
N THR A 81 -2.90 3.32 12.23
CA THR A 81 -2.31 2.11 11.65
C THR A 81 -1.04 2.41 10.85
N THR A 82 -1.02 3.48 10.05
CA THR A 82 0.16 3.86 9.26
C THR A 82 1.36 4.24 10.14
N LEU A 83 1.10 4.87 11.28
CA LEU A 83 2.13 5.33 12.22
C LEU A 83 2.47 4.32 13.31
N THR A 84 1.77 3.20 13.39
CA THR A 84 2.05 2.16 14.37
C THR A 84 3.44 1.57 14.08
N PRO A 85 4.40 1.65 15.01
CA PRO A 85 5.70 1.04 14.82
C PRO A 85 5.55 -0.48 14.70
N VAL A 86 6.15 -1.06 13.67
CA VAL A 86 6.17 -2.49 13.44
C VAL A 86 7.62 -2.96 13.31
N GLU A 87 7.95 -4.06 13.99
CA GLU A 87 9.23 -4.73 13.81
C GLU A 87 9.26 -5.42 12.44
N PRO A 88 10.20 -5.09 11.54
CA PRO A 88 10.21 -5.61 10.17
C PRO A 88 10.22 -7.14 10.11
N LYS A 89 11.04 -7.79 10.94
CA LYS A 89 11.14 -9.24 10.99
C LYS A 89 9.82 -9.91 11.36
N ARG A 90 9.14 -9.39 12.39
CA ARG A 90 7.83 -9.91 12.83
C ARG A 90 6.76 -9.71 11.75
N LEU A 91 6.81 -8.61 11.00
CA LEU A 91 5.91 -8.37 9.89
C LEU A 91 6.13 -9.40 8.77
N GLU A 92 7.37 -9.62 8.38
CA GLU A 92 7.74 -10.60 7.36
C GLU A 92 7.28 -12.01 7.74
N GLU A 93 7.54 -12.43 8.98
CA GLU A 93 7.08 -13.72 9.51
C GLU A 93 5.55 -13.84 9.49
N SER A 94 4.84 -12.79 9.89
CA SER A 94 3.37 -12.76 9.89
C SER A 94 2.80 -12.81 8.47
N VAL A 95 3.41 -12.08 7.53
CA VAL A 95 3.03 -12.09 6.11
C VAL A 95 3.26 -13.47 5.51
N GLU A 96 4.38 -14.11 5.82
CA GLU A 96 4.69 -15.45 5.31
C GLU A 96 3.74 -16.51 5.88
N ALA A 97 3.44 -16.46 7.19
CA ALA A 97 2.45 -17.32 7.80
C ALA A 97 1.05 -17.13 7.17
N PHE A 98 0.66 -15.88 6.91
CA PHE A 98 -0.61 -15.56 6.26
C PHE A 98 -0.65 -16.07 4.82
N LYS A 99 0.39 -15.82 4.02
CA LYS A 99 0.52 -16.33 2.65
C LYS A 99 0.38 -17.85 2.63
N ASN A 100 1.12 -18.56 3.48
CA ASN A 100 1.03 -20.01 3.57
C ASN A 100 -0.39 -20.48 3.93
N THR A 101 -1.07 -19.78 4.85
CA THR A 101 -2.45 -20.12 5.19
C THR A 101 -3.41 -19.95 4.01
N ILE A 102 -3.30 -18.84 3.28
CA ILE A 102 -4.23 -18.50 2.19
C ILE A 102 -3.98 -19.37 0.95
N VAL A 103 -2.72 -19.63 0.60
CA VAL A 103 -2.34 -20.42 -0.58
C VAL A 103 -2.89 -21.84 -0.50
N HIS A 104 -2.91 -22.44 0.70
CA HIS A 104 -3.38 -23.81 0.89
C HIS A 104 -4.88 -23.89 1.24
N LYS A 105 -5.55 -22.75 1.41
CA LYS A 105 -6.98 -22.72 1.73
C LYS A 105 -7.80 -23.19 0.53
N LYS A 106 -8.61 -24.23 0.76
CA LYS A 106 -9.53 -24.81 -0.21
C LYS A 106 -10.89 -24.12 -0.12
N TYR A 107 -11.39 -23.67 -1.26
CA TYR A 107 -12.68 -23.04 -1.41
C TYR A 107 -13.60 -23.97 -2.22
N LYS A 108 -14.76 -24.29 -1.66
CA LYS A 108 -15.82 -25.01 -2.38
C LYS A 108 -16.66 -23.99 -3.14
N ILE A 109 -16.78 -24.17 -4.45
CA ILE A 109 -17.54 -23.28 -5.32
C ILE A 109 -18.57 -24.10 -6.07
N PRO A 110 -19.87 -23.77 -5.98
CA PRO A 110 -20.90 -24.43 -6.75
C PRO A 110 -20.77 -24.07 -8.24
N THR A 111 -20.99 -25.05 -9.11
CA THR A 111 -20.95 -24.86 -10.57
C THR A 111 -22.33 -24.56 -11.12
N ARG A 112 -22.39 -23.83 -12.24
CA ARG A 112 -23.65 -23.51 -12.94
C ARG A 112 -24.39 -24.74 -13.45
N GLN A 113 -23.69 -25.86 -13.67
CA GLN A 113 -24.26 -27.09 -14.23
C GLN A 113 -24.75 -28.08 -13.16
N GLY A 114 -24.71 -27.69 -11.88
CA GLY A 114 -25.01 -28.60 -10.78
C GLY A 114 -23.78 -29.45 -10.43
N GLY A 115 -23.12 -29.11 -9.33
CA GLY A 115 -21.90 -29.74 -8.85
C GLY A 115 -21.08 -28.78 -8.01
N GLU A 116 -20.03 -29.28 -7.35
CA GLU A 116 -19.07 -28.47 -6.61
C GLU A 116 -17.66 -28.70 -7.14
N ILE A 117 -16.89 -27.63 -7.28
CA ILE A 117 -15.44 -27.69 -7.51
C ILE A 117 -14.72 -27.19 -6.26
N ILE A 118 -13.55 -27.76 -6.02
CA ILE A 118 -12.64 -27.29 -4.97
C ILE A 118 -11.48 -26.60 -5.66
N ILE A 119 -11.25 -25.33 -5.34
CA ILE A 119 -10.12 -24.56 -5.84
C ILE A 119 -9.31 -23.97 -4.70
N THR A 120 -8.06 -23.66 -4.98
CA THR A 120 -7.15 -22.89 -4.13
C THR A 120 -6.84 -21.54 -4.78
N LEU A 121 -6.26 -20.61 -4.02
CA LEU A 121 -5.86 -19.32 -4.58
C LEU A 121 -4.91 -19.48 -5.80
N PRO A 122 -3.88 -20.37 -5.77
CA PRO A 122 -3.02 -20.60 -6.93
C PRO A 122 -3.75 -21.08 -8.18
N ASP A 123 -4.85 -21.83 -8.05
CA ASP A 123 -5.62 -22.32 -9.20
C ASP A 123 -6.24 -21.16 -10.00
N LEU A 124 -6.60 -20.05 -9.33
CA LEU A 124 -7.13 -18.84 -9.97
C LEU A 124 -6.10 -18.11 -10.82
N TYR A 125 -4.81 -18.31 -10.54
CA TYR A 125 -3.70 -17.66 -11.23
C TYR A 125 -2.87 -18.64 -12.07
N THR A 126 -3.35 -19.87 -12.25
CA THR A 126 -2.70 -20.87 -13.10
C THR A 126 -3.31 -20.83 -14.50
N THR A 127 -2.46 -20.69 -15.52
CA THR A 127 -2.84 -20.79 -16.93
C THR A 127 -2.08 -21.93 -17.60
N ILE A 128 -2.56 -22.37 -18.77
CA ILE A 128 -1.91 -23.40 -19.57
C ILE A 128 -1.32 -22.73 -20.80
N CYS A 129 -0.02 -22.93 -21.03
CA CYS A 129 0.64 -22.43 -22.24
C CYS A 129 0.02 -23.10 -23.48
N PRO A 130 -0.46 -22.33 -24.48
CA PRO A 130 -1.10 -22.91 -25.67
C PRO A 130 -0.13 -23.64 -26.61
N GLU A 131 1.18 -23.33 -26.54
CA GLU A 131 2.19 -23.95 -27.41
C GLU A 131 2.75 -25.26 -26.83
N CYS A 132 3.05 -25.28 -25.53
CA CYS A 132 3.72 -26.41 -24.90
C CYS A 132 2.88 -27.14 -23.83
N SER A 133 1.63 -26.71 -23.62
CA SER A 133 0.68 -27.30 -22.66
C SER A 133 1.15 -27.32 -21.20
N LYS A 134 2.21 -26.58 -20.85
CA LYS A 134 2.70 -26.47 -19.47
C LYS A 134 1.81 -25.54 -18.64
N LYS A 135 1.56 -25.93 -17.39
CA LYS A 135 0.92 -25.05 -16.40
C LYS A 135 1.92 -23.97 -15.96
N LEU A 136 1.50 -22.72 -16.03
CA LEU A 136 2.25 -21.54 -15.62
C LEU A 136 1.46 -20.80 -14.56
N GLN A 137 2.10 -20.39 -13.46
CA GLN A 137 1.49 -19.50 -12.50
C GLN A 137 1.82 -18.06 -12.84
N TYR A 138 0.78 -17.24 -13.01
CA TYR A 138 0.90 -15.83 -13.39
C TYR A 138 1.68 -14.99 -12.36
N TYR A 139 1.60 -15.36 -11.08
CA TYR A 139 2.26 -14.64 -9.97
C TYR A 139 3.53 -15.31 -9.41
N GLY A 140 3.92 -16.48 -9.92
CA GLY A 140 5.03 -17.29 -9.37
C GLY A 140 6.45 -16.72 -9.62
N GLN A 141 6.59 -15.62 -10.36
CA GLN A 141 7.90 -15.00 -10.67
C GLN A 141 8.23 -13.75 -9.83
N LEU A 142 7.32 -13.27 -8.96
CA LEU A 142 7.56 -12.05 -8.16
C LEU A 142 8.42 -12.26 -6.90
N THR A 143 8.81 -13.50 -6.58
CA THR A 143 9.80 -13.77 -5.52
C THR A 143 11.24 -13.56 -5.96
N HIS A 144 11.48 -13.30 -7.25
CA HIS A 144 12.76 -12.80 -7.76
C HIS A 144 12.57 -11.44 -8.44
N PHE A 145 12.78 -10.36 -7.69
CA PHE A 145 13.08 -9.03 -8.24
C PHE A 145 14.47 -9.00 -8.90
N SER A 146 14.79 -9.97 -9.76
CA SER A 146 15.95 -9.96 -10.63
C SER A 146 15.55 -10.33 -12.07
N SER A 147 15.40 -9.27 -12.86
CA SER A 147 15.84 -9.11 -14.25
C SER A 147 15.23 -9.92 -15.40
N ASN A 148 14.21 -10.78 -15.28
CA ASN A 148 13.59 -11.38 -16.47
C ASN A 148 12.06 -11.56 -16.35
N ALA A 149 11.32 -10.48 -16.58
CA ALA A 149 9.87 -10.55 -16.80
C ALA A 149 9.59 -11.01 -18.25
N LEU A 150 9.19 -12.27 -18.43
CA LEU A 150 8.61 -12.73 -19.68
C LEU A 150 7.17 -12.23 -19.75
N THR A 151 6.98 -11.10 -20.44
CA THR A 151 5.66 -10.54 -20.74
C THR A 151 4.94 -11.48 -21.70
N ALA A 152 3.96 -12.24 -21.22
CA ALA A 152 3.02 -12.95 -22.08
C ALA A 152 2.00 -11.95 -22.65
N THR A 153 2.35 -11.28 -23.75
CA THR A 153 1.40 -10.47 -24.51
C THR A 153 0.42 -11.40 -25.21
N ARG A 154 -0.87 -11.26 -24.87
CA ARG A 154 -1.98 -11.84 -25.63
C ARG A 154 -2.02 -11.11 -26.98
N LYS A 155 -1.51 -11.73 -28.05
CA LYS A 155 -1.80 -11.27 -29.42
C LYS A 155 -3.31 -11.42 -29.63
N LEU A 156 -3.96 -10.30 -29.92
CA LEU A 156 -5.31 -10.24 -30.47
C LEU A 156 -5.32 -10.82 -31.88
#